data_AF-A0A972L420-F1
#
_entry.id   AF-A0A972L420-F1
#
_cell.length_a   1.000
_cell.length_b   1.000
_cell.length_c   1.000
_cell.angle_alpha   90.00
_cell.angle_beta   90.00
_cell.angle_gamma   90.00
#
_symmetry.space_group_name_H-M   'P 1'
#
loop_
_entity.id
_entity.type
_entity.pdbx_description
1 polymer ?
#
loop_
_entity_poly.entity_id
_entity_poly.type
_entity_poly.pdbx_seq_one_letter_code
_entity_poly.pdbx_strand_id
1 'polypeptide(L)'
;MAAKNDIRNYCDSLCVELYGMKNRLLGFVDQVEGLTGKDKVAVHDHAGHLREIIKTIDWKLEILERACPFDWERFHENVESTASVPTMDFSKEKDFSGGYVGG
;
A
#
# COMPACT_ATOMS: atom_id res chain seq x y z
N MET A 1 4.92 27.22 9.38
CA MET A 1 5.05 26.20 8.33
C MET A 1 6.35 25.42 8.52
N ALA A 2 6.41 24.51 9.50
CA ALA A 2 7.63 23.70 9.77
C ALA A 2 7.30 22.20 9.93
N ALA A 3 6.19 21.88 10.60
CA ALA A 3 5.78 20.50 10.89
C ALA A 3 5.54 19.58 9.68
N LYS A 4 5.23 20.13 8.49
CA LYS A 4 4.96 19.33 7.28
C LYS A 4 6.21 18.61 6.76
N ASN A 5 7.38 19.24 6.85
CA ASN A 5 8.65 18.65 6.41
C ASN A 5 9.16 17.60 7.40
N ASP A 6 8.93 17.80 8.69
CA ASP A 6 9.36 16.86 9.73
C ASP A 6 8.59 15.53 9.64
N ILE A 7 7.28 15.59 9.39
CA ILE A 7 6.45 14.38 9.23
C ILE A 7 6.83 13.60 7.97
N ARG A 8 7.16 14.29 6.87
CA ARG A 8 7.61 13.65 5.63
C ARG A 8 8.93 12.92 5.84
N ASN A 9 9.92 13.59 6.41
CA ASN A 9 11.23 13.00 6.68
C ASN A 9 11.13 11.81 7.65
N TYR A 10 10.25 11.91 8.66
CA TYR A 10 9.94 10.81 9.56
C TYR A 10 9.36 9.59 8.79
N CYS A 11 8.35 9.83 7.95
CA CYS A 11 7.72 8.80 7.14
C CYS A 11 8.70 8.12 6.18
N ASP A 12 9.50 8.90 5.44
CA ASP A 12 10.48 8.36 4.51
C ASP A 12 11.53 7.51 5.24
N SER A 13 12.05 8.01 6.36
CA SER A 13 13.04 7.29 7.18
C SER A 13 12.46 5.98 7.73
N LEU A 14 11.24 6.02 8.27
CA LEU A 14 10.58 4.85 8.83
C LEU A 14 10.28 3.79 7.75
N CYS A 15 9.80 4.22 6.58
CA CYS A 15 9.58 3.32 5.45
C CYS A 15 10.87 2.64 5.02
N VAL A 16 11.96 3.40 4.85
CA VAL A 16 13.28 2.87 4.48
C VAL A 16 13.75 1.82 5.49
N GLU A 17 13.65 2.10 6.79
CA GLU A 17 14.05 1.16 7.83
C GLU A 17 13.20 -0.11 7.82
N LEU A 18 11.87 0.01 7.70
CA LEU A 18 10.96 -1.14 7.67
C LEU A 18 11.18 -2.02 6.44
N TYR A 19 11.35 -1.44 5.25
CA TYR A 19 11.73 -2.21 4.06
C TYR A 19 13.10 -2.88 4.22
N GLY A 20 14.07 -2.18 4.79
CA GLY A 20 15.39 -2.74 5.08
C GLY A 20 15.35 -3.91 6.08
N MET A 21 14.51 -3.82 7.12
CA MET A 21 14.25 -4.92 8.05
C MET A 21 13.58 -6.10 7.36
N LYS A 22 12.54 -5.87 6.57
CA LYS A 22 11.84 -6.92 5.80
C LYS A 22 12.82 -7.68 4.91
N ASN A 23 13.64 -6.97 4.15
CA ASN A 23 14.60 -7.60 3.23
C ASN A 23 15.63 -8.46 3.96
N ARG A 24 16.13 -8.00 5.12
CA ARG A 24 17.05 -8.79 5.96
C ARG A 24 16.38 -10.07 6.48
N LEU A 25 15.13 -9.96 6.93
CA LEU A 25 14.36 -11.12 7.41
C LEU A 25 14.09 -12.14 6.30
N LEU A 26 13.77 -11.68 5.08
CA LEU A 26 13.63 -12.56 3.91
C LEU A 26 14.94 -13.30 3.63
N GLY A 27 16.07 -12.60 3.68
CA GLY A 27 17.38 -13.23 3.53
C GLY A 27 17.68 -14.30 4.59
N PHE A 28 17.16 -14.15 5.83
CA PHE A 28 17.27 -15.21 6.85
C PHE A 28 16.33 -16.38 6.58
N VAL A 29 15.11 -16.12 6.07
CA VAL A 29 14.21 -17.19 5.63
C VAL A 29 14.87 -18.03 4.55
N ASP A 30 15.44 -17.40 3.52
CA ASP A 30 16.12 -18.08 2.42
C ASP A 30 17.30 -18.93 2.92
N GLN A 31 18.07 -18.40 3.88
CA GLN A 31 19.15 -19.14 4.53
C GLN A 31 18.63 -20.39 5.25
N VAL A 32 17.59 -20.24 6.09
CA VAL A 32 16.99 -21.38 6.82
C VAL A 32 16.43 -22.43 5.86
N GLU A 33 15.78 -22.00 4.77
CA GLU A 33 15.22 -22.93 3.79
C GLU A 33 16.29 -23.66 2.98
N GLY A 34 17.42 -23.00 2.73
CA GLY A 34 18.61 -23.56 2.09
C GLY A 34 19.43 -24.51 2.97
N LEU A 35 19.22 -24.54 4.28
CA LEU A 35 19.86 -25.53 5.16
C LEU A 35 19.40 -26.95 4.82
N THR A 36 20.25 -27.93 5.11
CA THR A 36 19.97 -29.36 4.92
C THR A 36 20.36 -30.16 6.16
N GLY A 37 19.84 -31.38 6.28
CA GLY A 37 20.20 -32.30 7.36
C GLY A 37 19.77 -31.81 8.76
N LYS A 38 20.63 -32.06 9.76
CA LYS A 38 20.31 -31.82 11.18
C LYS A 38 20.13 -30.34 11.51
N ASP A 39 20.85 -29.46 10.84
CA ASP A 39 20.79 -28.02 11.07
C ASP A 39 19.43 -27.46 10.65
N LYS A 40 18.87 -27.94 9.52
CA LYS A 40 17.52 -27.57 9.09
C LYS A 40 16.45 -27.94 10.12
N VAL A 41 16.56 -29.12 10.72
CA VAL A 41 15.61 -29.59 11.74
C VAL A 41 15.68 -28.70 12.99
N ALA A 42 16.88 -28.26 13.38
CA ALA A 42 17.08 -27.43 14.57
C ALA A 42 16.44 -26.03 14.45
N VAL A 43 16.34 -25.47 13.24
CA VAL A 43 15.83 -24.11 13.01
C VAL A 43 14.58 -24.07 12.11
N HIS A 44 13.94 -25.22 11.90
CA HIS A 44 12.81 -25.35 10.97
C HIS A 44 11.71 -24.33 11.25
N ASP A 45 11.32 -24.18 12.52
CA ASP A 45 10.23 -23.32 12.93
C ASP A 45 10.60 -21.83 12.90
N HIS A 46 11.90 -21.50 12.82
CA HIS A 46 12.35 -20.11 12.75
C HIS A 46 11.88 -19.45 11.45
N ALA A 47 11.86 -20.17 10.33
CA ALA A 47 11.34 -19.62 9.07
C ALA A 47 9.88 -19.20 9.18
N GLY A 48 9.07 -19.95 9.94
CA GLY A 48 7.68 -19.61 10.25
C GLY A 48 7.58 -18.29 11.02
N HIS A 49 8.29 -18.18 12.15
CA HIS A 49 8.29 -16.97 12.96
C HIS A 49 8.83 -15.74 12.22
N LEU A 50 9.88 -15.90 11.42
CA LEU A 50 10.42 -14.81 10.59
C LEU A 50 9.37 -14.30 9.58
N ARG A 51 8.60 -15.20 8.97
CA ARG A 51 7.50 -14.85 8.06
C ARG A 51 6.36 -14.11 8.77
N GLU A 52 6.07 -14.43 10.02
CA GLU A 52 5.08 -13.69 10.82
C GLU A 52 5.54 -12.26 11.12
N ILE A 53 6.83 -12.08 11.42
CA ILE A 53 7.41 -10.74 11.60
C ILE A 53 7.35 -9.96 10.29
N ILE A 54 7.70 -10.59 9.16
CA ILE A 54 7.59 -9.97 7.82
C ILE A 54 6.16 -9.52 7.54
N LYS A 55 5.15 -10.38 7.77
CA LYS A 55 3.73 -10.00 7.62
C LYS A 55 3.34 -8.81 8.48
N THR A 56 3.86 -8.75 9.71
CA THR A 56 3.63 -7.61 10.60
C THR A 56 4.23 -6.33 10.04
N ILE A 57 5.46 -6.40 9.51
CA ILE A 57 6.12 -5.25 8.86
C ILE A 57 5.33 -4.81 7.63
N ASP A 58 4.88 -5.74 6.79
CA ASP A 58 4.05 -5.46 5.62
C ASP A 58 2.77 -4.71 5.99
N TRP A 59 2.05 -5.20 7.00
CA TRP A 59 0.87 -4.51 7.51
C TRP A 59 1.17 -3.09 8.02
N LYS A 60 2.33 -2.87 8.66
CA LYS A 60 2.74 -1.53 9.08
C LYS A 60 3.09 -0.62 7.91
N LEU A 61 3.73 -1.13 6.88
CA LEU A 61 4.03 -0.39 5.66
C LEU A 61 2.73 0.05 4.96
N GLU A 62 1.73 -0.83 4.85
CA GLU A 62 0.41 -0.48 4.29
C GLU A 62 -0.29 0.64 5.08
N ILE A 63 -0.15 0.66 6.41
CA ILE A 63 -0.68 1.75 7.24
C ILE A 63 0.08 3.05 6.96
N LEU A 64 1.41 2.99 6.87
CA LEU A 64 2.25 4.15 6.61
C LEU A 64 1.97 4.75 5.23
N GLU A 65 1.76 3.93 4.20
CA GLU A 65 1.35 4.40 2.87
C GLU A 65 0.08 5.24 2.88
N ARG A 66 -0.86 4.95 3.81
CA ARG A 66 -2.12 5.69 3.96
C ARG A 66 -2.01 6.88 4.90
N ALA A 67 -1.15 6.79 5.91
CA ALA A 67 -1.05 7.79 6.97
C ALA A 67 0.00 8.88 6.68
N CYS A 68 1.02 8.55 5.89
CA CYS A 68 2.05 9.50 5.50
C CYS A 68 1.49 10.48 4.46
N PRO A 69 1.82 11.78 4.56
CA PRO A 69 1.33 12.78 3.63
C PRO A 69 1.82 12.45 2.21
N PHE A 70 0.94 11.88 1.41
CA PHE A 70 1.16 11.61 -0.01
C PHE A 70 1.23 12.96 -0.74
N ASP A 71 2.34 13.21 -1.43
CA ASP A 71 2.58 14.48 -2.10
C ASP A 71 2.19 14.37 -3.58
N TRP A 72 0.90 14.64 -3.87
CA TRP A 72 0.40 14.72 -5.25
C TRP A 72 1.11 15.82 -6.07
N GLU A 73 1.78 16.80 -5.44
CA GLU A 73 2.44 17.89 -6.17
C GLU A 73 3.62 17.39 -7.03
N ARG A 74 4.33 16.35 -6.61
CA ARG A 74 5.39 15.72 -7.43
C ARG A 74 4.85 14.84 -8.57
N PHE A 75 3.58 14.46 -8.53
CA PHE A 75 2.90 13.76 -9.63
C PHE A 75 2.23 14.71 -10.61
N HIS A 76 1.98 15.96 -10.23
CA HIS A 76 1.34 16.96 -11.10
C HIS A 76 2.27 17.55 -12.17
N GLU A 77 3.60 17.47 -12.03
CA GLU A 77 4.53 17.97 -13.06
C GLU A 77 4.53 17.13 -14.35
N ASN A 78 3.97 15.91 -14.36
CA ASN A 78 3.94 15.04 -15.55
C ASN A 78 2.54 14.52 -15.93
N VAL A 79 1.47 15.00 -15.30
CA VAL A 79 0.09 14.64 -15.67
C VAL A 79 -0.72 15.90 -15.94
N GLU A 80 -0.19 16.76 -16.81
CA GLU A 80 -1.07 17.66 -17.55
C GLU A 80 -1.88 16.84 -18.56
N SER A 81 -3.20 16.89 -18.37
CA SER A 81 -4.22 16.74 -19.41
C SER A 81 -4.46 15.34 -19.99
N THR A 82 -5.41 14.60 -19.40
CA THR A 82 -6.59 14.06 -20.12
C THR A 82 -7.48 13.26 -19.18
N ALA A 83 -8.29 13.96 -18.38
CA ALA A 83 -9.50 13.36 -17.80
C ALA A 83 -10.60 14.41 -17.84
N SER A 84 -11.12 14.66 -19.04
CA SER A 84 -12.37 15.43 -19.21
C SER A 84 -13.52 14.48 -18.91
N VAL A 85 -14.10 14.57 -17.73
CA VAL A 85 -15.37 13.92 -17.43
C VAL A 85 -16.46 14.71 -18.17
N PRO A 86 -17.28 14.09 -19.04
CA PRO A 86 -18.39 14.80 -19.67
C PRO A 86 -19.38 15.23 -18.60
N THR A 87 -19.55 16.53 -18.40
CA THR A 87 -20.69 17.05 -17.67
C THR A 87 -21.92 16.84 -18.55
N MET A 88 -22.73 15.83 -18.21
CA MET A 88 -24.07 15.67 -18.79
C MET A 88 -24.91 16.89 -18.40
N ASP A 89 -25.14 17.78 -19.37
CA ASP A 89 -26.15 18.83 -19.27
C ASP A 89 -27.53 18.16 -19.12
N PHE A 90 -28.06 18.17 -17.90
CA PHE A 90 -29.48 17.90 -17.66
C PHE A 90 -30.28 19.12 -18.11
N SER A 91 -30.50 19.23 -19.42
CA SER A 91 -31.44 20.18 -20.00
C SER A 91 -31.94 19.67 -21.35
N LYS A 92 -32.91 18.76 -21.32
CA LYS A 92 -34.18 18.83 -22.08
C LYS A 92 -34.97 17.52 -21.99
N GLU A 93 -36.22 17.70 -21.57
CA GLU A 93 -37.43 16.91 -21.85
C GLU A 93 -37.24 15.57 -22.56
N LYS A 94 -37.65 14.50 -21.88
CA LYS A 94 -38.11 13.29 -22.55
C LYS A 94 -39.26 12.69 -21.77
N ASP A 95 -40.45 12.75 -22.35
CA ASP A 95 -41.70 12.17 -21.88
C ASP A 95 -41.50 10.72 -21.43
N PHE A 96 -41.65 10.48 -20.14
CA PHE A 96 -41.65 9.14 -19.55
C PHE A 96 -43.11 8.69 -19.39
N SER A 97 -43.64 7.98 -20.39
CA SER A 97 -44.88 7.22 -20.24
C SER A 97 -44.60 5.97 -19.39
N GLY A 98 -44.55 6.16 -18.06
CA GLY A 98 -44.46 5.09 -17.07
C GLY A 98 -45.85 4.63 -16.65
N GLY A 99 -46.34 3.55 -17.26
CA GLY A 99 -47.58 2.90 -16.84
C GLY A 99 -47.41 2.21 -15.49
N TYR A 100 -48.22 2.62 -14.52
CA TYR A 100 -48.47 1.90 -13.27
C TYR A 100 -49.77 1.11 -13.45
N VAL A 101 -49.72 -0.22 -13.35
CA VAL A 101 -50.92 -1.05 -13.16
C VAL A 101 -50.89 -1.53 -11.70
N GLY A 102 -51.74 -0.94 -10.88
CA GLY A 102 -52.14 -1.48 -9.59
C GLY A 102 -53.42 -2.30 -9.76
N GLY A 103 -53.49 -3.44 -9.07
CA GLY A 103 -54.62 -4.37 -9.04
C GLY A 103 -54.21 -5.70 -8.43
#